data_AF-A0A0F6SI72-F1
#
_entry.id   AF-A0A0F6SI72-F1
#
_cell.length_a   1.000
_cell.length_b   1.000
_cell.length_c   1.000
_cell.angle_alpha   90.00
_cell.angle_beta   90.00
_cell.angle_gamma   90.00
#
_symmetry.space_group_name_H-M   'P 1'
#
loop_
_entity.id
_entity.type
_entity.pdbx_description
1 polymer ?
#
loop_
_entity_poly.entity_id
_entity_poly.type
_entity_poly.pdbx_seq_one_letter_code
_entity_poly.pdbx_strand_id
1 'polypeptide(L)'
;MRRVVAWALSLMVVAIAARAGAQDRVVATYRIDAWDRADVSWAPGATVRVLLRGTLSNAIDGSEIDAMHVTTASRSMEDASPLVFPAGARLIEQRGPHAYLVEVPAGAGATIGLNVPALAARHLVTVSELRASLSGVIVAEVLGDEAAPIVHDAPTAAVVEPRVSPAGLAGAVTLSVPLLVLGIVLARRRRHDHDAALMARVTKARAAIAREAKVLGAAFDGAFASASALVDAATRQRAHLVELDRAIGRSAWVRSEAASATLSTMHARRAEARAKLESIVAQLEETVVRMAACVADRSAIAGLERDLARARSEVEVGESVEAEIARI
;
A
#
# COMPACT_ATOMS: atom_id res chain seq x y z
N MET A 1 -33.62 -52.04 17.03
CA MET A 1 -33.34 -50.58 16.89
C MET A 1 -31.92 -50.22 16.44
N ARG A 2 -30.88 -51.04 16.63
CA ARG A 2 -29.50 -50.72 16.19
C ARG A 2 -29.22 -50.79 14.67
N ARG A 3 -30.10 -51.37 13.86
CA ARG A 3 -29.88 -51.54 12.40
C ARG A 3 -30.50 -50.45 11.52
N VAL A 4 -31.43 -49.63 12.05
CA VAL A 4 -32.08 -48.53 11.30
C VAL A 4 -31.24 -47.26 11.34
N VAL A 5 -30.46 -47.05 12.42
CA VAL A 5 -29.54 -45.90 12.57
C VAL A 5 -28.34 -45.99 11.61
N ALA A 6 -27.91 -47.20 11.25
CA ALA A 6 -26.83 -47.41 10.29
C ALA A 6 -27.19 -46.95 8.87
N TRP A 7 -28.45 -47.14 8.44
CA TRP A 7 -28.90 -46.76 7.09
C TRP A 7 -29.12 -45.26 6.92
N ALA A 8 -29.59 -44.56 7.97
CA ALA A 8 -29.71 -43.11 7.96
C ALA A 8 -28.33 -42.41 7.95
N LEU A 9 -27.32 -43.00 8.61
CA LEU A 9 -25.92 -42.55 8.51
C LEU A 9 -25.32 -42.80 7.12
N SER A 10 -25.62 -43.93 6.47
CA SER A 10 -25.11 -44.21 5.12
C SER A 10 -25.68 -43.26 4.06
N LEU A 11 -26.95 -42.85 4.17
CA LEU A 11 -27.56 -41.89 3.23
C LEU A 11 -27.14 -40.44 3.50
N MET A 12 -26.84 -40.06 4.74
CA MET A 12 -26.24 -38.75 5.05
C MET A 12 -24.77 -38.67 4.61
N VAL A 13 -24.04 -39.78 4.65
CA VAL A 13 -22.66 -39.89 4.15
C VAL A 13 -22.61 -39.84 2.61
N VAL A 14 -23.62 -40.35 1.89
CA VAL A 14 -23.69 -40.22 0.41
C VAL A 14 -24.15 -38.83 -0.04
N ALA A 15 -24.98 -38.13 0.74
CA ALA A 15 -25.40 -36.76 0.42
C ALA A 15 -24.33 -35.68 0.76
N ILE A 16 -23.44 -35.94 1.72
CA ILE A 16 -22.34 -35.03 2.07
C ILE A 16 -21.09 -35.32 1.20
N ALA A 17 -20.95 -36.53 0.65
CA ALA A 17 -19.88 -36.90 -0.28
C ALA A 17 -20.02 -36.29 -1.69
N ALA A 18 -21.17 -35.71 -2.05
CA ALA A 18 -21.38 -35.06 -3.34
C ALA A 18 -20.84 -33.61 -3.40
N ARG A 19 -20.18 -33.11 -2.35
CA ARG A 19 -19.73 -31.71 -2.24
C ARG A 19 -18.23 -31.57 -1.98
N ALA A 20 -17.42 -32.45 -2.56
CA ALA A 20 -15.99 -32.20 -2.74
C ALA A 20 -15.84 -31.26 -3.96
N GLY A 21 -15.23 -30.09 -3.78
CA GLY A 21 -15.14 -28.99 -4.75
C GLY A 21 -13.86 -29.00 -5.60
N ALA A 22 -14.00 -28.56 -6.84
CA ALA A 22 -12.99 -28.50 -7.89
C ALA A 22 -11.58 -28.07 -7.43
N GLN A 23 -10.54 -28.81 -7.82
CA GLN A 23 -9.17 -28.28 -7.77
C GLN A 23 -9.00 -27.27 -8.90
N ASP A 24 -8.72 -26.01 -8.55
CA ASP A 24 -8.44 -24.99 -9.54
C ASP A 24 -7.15 -25.35 -10.29
N ARG A 25 -7.26 -25.65 -11.58
CA ARG A 25 -6.11 -25.97 -12.43
C ARG A 25 -5.33 -24.70 -12.73
N VAL A 26 -4.08 -24.64 -12.31
CA VAL A 26 -3.17 -23.54 -12.69
C VAL A 26 -2.78 -23.71 -14.16
N VAL A 27 -3.17 -22.75 -15.00
CA VAL A 27 -2.91 -22.70 -16.43
C VAL A 27 -1.63 -21.94 -16.74
N ALA A 28 -1.31 -20.92 -15.94
CA ALA A 28 -0.08 -20.16 -16.07
C ALA A 28 0.35 -19.60 -14.71
N THR A 29 1.65 -19.45 -14.51
CA THR A 29 2.24 -18.87 -13.29
C THR A 29 3.17 -17.73 -13.67
N TYR A 30 3.02 -16.59 -13.01
CA TYR A 30 3.81 -15.39 -13.23
C TYR A 30 4.43 -14.92 -11.92
N ARG A 31 5.64 -14.35 -12.00
CA ARG A 31 6.35 -13.80 -10.85
C ARG A 31 6.32 -12.29 -10.95
N ILE A 32 5.76 -11.63 -9.94
CA ILE A 32 5.73 -10.18 -9.79
C ILE A 32 6.75 -9.85 -8.69
N ASP A 33 7.86 -9.23 -9.09
CA ASP A 33 8.85 -8.70 -8.16
C ASP A 33 9.08 -7.20 -8.41
N ALA A 34 10.05 -6.62 -7.72
CA ALA A 34 10.31 -5.18 -7.81
C ALA A 34 10.88 -4.74 -9.17
N TRP A 35 11.44 -5.68 -9.93
CA TRP A 35 12.16 -5.43 -11.17
C TRP A 35 11.31 -5.80 -12.39
N ASP A 36 10.53 -6.88 -12.28
CA ASP A 36 9.66 -7.36 -13.33
C ASP A 36 8.28 -6.69 -13.29
N ARG A 37 7.96 -5.93 -14.35
CA ARG A 37 6.57 -5.87 -14.81
C ARG A 37 6.28 -7.24 -15.42
N ALA A 38 5.79 -8.17 -14.61
CA ALA A 38 5.13 -9.32 -15.20
C ALA A 38 3.84 -8.79 -15.85
N ASP A 39 3.92 -8.51 -17.15
CA ASP A 39 2.73 -8.30 -17.96
C ASP A 39 2.03 -9.66 -18.06
N VAL A 40 1.17 -9.94 -17.07
CA VAL A 40 0.33 -11.15 -17.01
C VAL A 40 -0.68 -11.09 -18.14
N SER A 41 -0.25 -11.41 -19.35
CA SER A 41 -1.10 -11.43 -20.54
C SER A 41 -1.74 -12.80 -20.72
N TRP A 42 -3.04 -12.81 -20.96
CA TRP A 42 -3.82 -13.99 -21.34
C TRP A 42 -4.68 -13.70 -22.56
N ALA A 43 -5.14 -14.76 -23.22
CA ALA A 43 -5.90 -14.64 -24.46
C ALA A 43 -7.18 -13.79 -24.25
N PRO A 44 -7.44 -12.79 -25.11
CA PRO A 44 -8.63 -11.97 -25.01
C PRO A 44 -9.88 -12.82 -25.27
N GLY A 45 -10.88 -12.73 -24.37
CA GLY A 45 -12.22 -13.27 -24.63
C GLY A 45 -12.94 -13.89 -23.44
N ALA A 46 -12.25 -14.26 -22.37
CA ALA A 46 -12.86 -14.84 -21.17
C ALA A 46 -12.47 -14.07 -19.90
N THR A 47 -13.37 -14.11 -18.92
CA THR A 47 -13.07 -13.66 -17.55
C THR A 47 -12.11 -14.66 -16.93
N VAL A 48 -11.04 -14.16 -16.30
CA VAL A 48 -9.97 -14.99 -15.76
C VAL A 48 -9.93 -14.88 -14.24
N ARG A 49 -9.72 -16.01 -13.58
CA ARG A 49 -9.45 -16.05 -12.14
C ARG A 49 -7.95 -16.11 -11.91
N VAL A 50 -7.44 -15.22 -11.09
CA VAL A 50 -6.02 -15.11 -10.75
C VAL A 50 -5.88 -15.25 -9.24
N LEU A 51 -5.11 -16.25 -8.83
CA LEU A 51 -4.72 -16.43 -7.43
C LEU A 51 -3.38 -15.73 -7.20
N LEU A 52 -3.39 -14.71 -6.35
CA LEU A 52 -2.21 -13.96 -5.94
C LEU A 52 -1.71 -14.50 -4.60
N ARG A 53 -0.41 -14.79 -4.52
CA ARG A 53 0.23 -15.36 -3.33
C ARG A 53 1.55 -14.67 -3.01
N GLY A 54 1.86 -14.55 -1.72
CA GLY A 54 3.16 -14.12 -1.23
C GLY A 54 3.23 -12.63 -0.93
N THR A 55 4.42 -12.19 -0.54
CA THR A 55 4.68 -10.84 -0.02
C THR A 55 6.01 -10.28 -0.51
N LEU A 56 6.13 -8.97 -0.42
CA LEU A 56 7.38 -8.23 -0.60
C LEU A 56 7.78 -7.60 0.72
N SER A 57 9.02 -7.74 1.14
CA SER A 57 9.58 -7.04 2.29
C SER A 57 10.28 -5.77 1.85
N ASN A 58 10.01 -4.65 2.53
CA ASN A 58 10.64 -3.36 2.30
C ASN A 58 11.71 -3.07 3.35
N ALA A 59 12.98 -3.00 2.94
CA ALA A 59 14.09 -2.71 3.85
C ALA A 59 14.11 -1.27 4.39
N ILE A 60 13.36 -0.34 3.80
CA ILE A 60 13.33 1.08 4.22
C ILE A 60 12.63 1.25 5.58
N ASP A 61 11.52 0.54 5.79
CA ASP A 61 10.69 0.68 6.99
C ASP A 61 10.36 -0.67 7.66
N GLY A 62 10.87 -1.77 7.12
CA GLY A 62 10.60 -3.12 7.62
C GLY A 62 9.18 -3.60 7.34
N SER A 63 8.42 -2.89 6.50
CA SER A 63 7.04 -3.29 6.19
C SER A 63 6.99 -4.51 5.28
N GLU A 64 5.97 -5.32 5.50
CA GLU A 64 5.59 -6.41 4.60
C GLU A 64 4.43 -5.93 3.73
N ILE A 65 4.66 -5.94 2.42
CA ILE A 65 3.73 -5.52 1.39
C ILE A 65 3.10 -6.78 0.82
N ASP A 66 1.82 -6.95 1.09
CA ASP A 66 1.01 -8.02 0.54
C ASP A 66 0.37 -7.61 -0.79
N ALA A 67 -0.07 -8.56 -1.60
CA ALA A 67 -0.76 -8.34 -2.87
C ALA A 67 -2.00 -7.43 -2.76
N MET A 68 -2.67 -7.45 -1.59
CA MET A 68 -3.84 -6.62 -1.32
C MET A 68 -3.62 -5.77 -0.07
N HIS A 69 -3.73 -4.44 -0.20
CA HIS A 69 -3.80 -3.54 0.96
C HIS A 69 -5.25 -3.47 1.46
N VAL A 70 -5.72 -4.54 2.12
CA VAL A 70 -7.09 -4.60 2.64
C VAL A 70 -7.23 -3.66 3.84
N THR A 71 -7.74 -2.45 3.60
CA THR A 71 -8.31 -1.63 4.68
C THR A 71 -9.73 -2.11 4.93
N THR A 72 -10.10 -2.27 6.21
CA THR A 72 -11.36 -2.87 6.69
C THR A 72 -12.66 -2.20 6.22
N ALA A 73 -12.60 -1.18 5.35
CA ALA A 73 -13.74 -0.35 4.95
C ALA A 73 -14.03 -0.32 3.44
N SER A 74 -13.18 -0.86 2.56
CA SER A 74 -13.41 -0.80 1.11
C SER A 74 -13.32 -2.19 0.45
N ARG A 75 -14.41 -2.60 -0.21
CA ARG A 75 -14.41 -3.73 -1.16
C ARG A 75 -14.03 -3.31 -2.59
N SER A 76 -13.72 -2.03 -2.79
CA SER A 76 -13.21 -1.48 -4.04
C SER A 76 -11.67 -1.46 -3.99
N MET A 77 -11.05 -1.94 -5.07
CA MET A 77 -9.59 -2.09 -5.23
C MET A 77 -8.87 -0.80 -5.63
N GLU A 78 -9.60 0.31 -5.82
CA GLU A 78 -9.10 1.45 -6.59
C GLU A 78 -8.18 2.42 -5.82
N ASP A 79 -8.19 2.43 -4.48
CA ASP A 79 -7.61 3.58 -3.76
C ASP A 79 -6.21 3.42 -3.16
N ALA A 80 -5.63 2.22 -3.02
CA ALA A 80 -4.29 2.09 -2.40
C ALA A 80 -3.61 0.72 -2.57
N SER A 81 -3.98 -0.08 -3.57
CA SER A 81 -3.37 -1.40 -3.74
C SER A 81 -1.91 -1.31 -4.18
N PRO A 82 -0.98 -2.08 -3.58
CA PRO A 82 0.41 -2.16 -4.01
C PRO A 82 0.52 -2.81 -5.39
N LEU A 83 -0.48 -3.56 -5.82
CA LEU A 83 -0.63 -4.04 -7.19
C LEU A 83 -1.59 -3.15 -7.97
N VAL A 84 -1.21 -2.79 -9.20
CA VAL A 84 -2.10 -2.24 -10.22
C VAL A 84 -2.88 -3.41 -10.83
N PHE A 85 -4.19 -3.24 -10.93
CA PHE A 85 -5.07 -4.21 -11.56
C PHE A 85 -5.73 -3.59 -12.80
N PRO A 86 -6.06 -4.41 -13.80
CA PRO A 86 -6.90 -3.99 -14.92
C PRO A 86 -8.28 -3.53 -14.43
N ALA A 87 -8.88 -2.59 -15.17
CA ALA A 87 -10.19 -2.03 -14.83
C ALA A 87 -11.28 -3.13 -14.72
N GLY A 88 -12.10 -3.03 -13.68
CA GLY A 88 -13.17 -3.99 -13.39
C GLY A 88 -12.70 -5.30 -12.72
N ALA A 89 -11.41 -5.44 -12.42
CA ALA A 89 -10.94 -6.53 -11.57
C ALA A 89 -11.58 -6.44 -10.18
N ARG A 90 -11.93 -7.60 -9.62
CA ARG A 90 -12.61 -7.69 -8.32
C ARG A 90 -12.05 -8.81 -7.47
N LEU A 91 -11.85 -8.53 -6.18
CA LEU A 91 -11.54 -9.57 -5.20
C LEU A 91 -12.76 -10.46 -4.99
N ILE A 92 -12.60 -11.76 -5.23
CA ILE A 92 -13.64 -12.78 -5.01
C ILE A 92 -13.53 -13.35 -3.61
N GLU A 93 -12.32 -13.76 -3.22
CA GLU A 93 -12.09 -14.53 -1.99
C GLU A 93 -10.69 -14.29 -1.44
N GLN A 94 -10.56 -14.31 -0.11
CA GLN A 94 -9.27 -14.42 0.57
C GLN A 94 -9.12 -15.85 1.10
N ARG A 95 -8.17 -16.61 0.56
CA ARG A 95 -7.97 -18.04 0.87
C ARG A 95 -6.95 -18.32 1.97
N GLY A 96 -6.48 -17.27 2.64
CA GLY A 96 -5.49 -17.35 3.70
C GLY A 96 -4.73 -16.03 3.89
N PRO A 97 -3.72 -16.02 4.77
CA PRO A 97 -2.78 -14.92 4.84
C PRO A 97 -2.04 -14.82 3.50
N HIS A 98 -2.02 -13.63 2.91
CA HIS A 98 -1.30 -13.35 1.67
C HIS A 98 -1.73 -14.19 0.46
N ALA A 99 -3.01 -14.61 0.41
CA ALA A 99 -3.57 -15.41 -0.67
C ALA A 99 -4.95 -14.88 -1.10
N TYR A 100 -5.03 -14.33 -2.32
CA TYR A 100 -6.21 -13.63 -2.81
C TYR A 100 -6.63 -14.13 -4.17
N LEU A 101 -7.91 -14.51 -4.29
CA LEU A 101 -8.52 -14.86 -5.56
C LEU A 101 -9.18 -13.62 -6.16
N VAL A 102 -8.64 -13.15 -7.28
CA VAL A 102 -9.13 -12.00 -8.02
C VAL A 102 -9.74 -12.48 -9.33
N GLU A 103 -10.89 -11.92 -9.70
CA GLU A 103 -11.48 -12.13 -11.01
C GLU A 103 -11.22 -10.90 -11.87
N VAL A 104 -10.75 -11.13 -13.10
CA VAL A 104 -10.43 -10.09 -14.06
C VAL A 104 -11.32 -10.24 -15.28
N PRO A 105 -12.08 -9.19 -15.67
CA PRO A 105 -13.05 -9.27 -16.75
C PRO A 105 -12.39 -9.47 -18.12
N ALA A 106 -13.15 -10.10 -19.03
CA ALA A 106 -12.76 -10.25 -20.43
C ALA A 106 -12.52 -8.89 -21.10
N GLY A 107 -11.49 -8.80 -21.96
CA GLY A 107 -11.25 -7.61 -22.80
C GLY A 107 -10.50 -6.47 -22.11
N ALA A 108 -10.20 -6.56 -20.81
CA ALA A 108 -9.22 -5.68 -20.20
C ALA A 108 -7.81 -6.11 -20.64
N GLY A 109 -7.03 -5.20 -21.22
CA GLY A 109 -5.60 -5.41 -21.42
C GLY A 109 -4.97 -5.72 -20.08
N ALA A 110 -4.61 -6.98 -19.87
CA ALA A 110 -4.38 -7.53 -18.56
C ALA A 110 -2.93 -7.31 -18.12
N THR A 111 -2.70 -6.31 -17.29
CA THR A 111 -1.42 -6.17 -16.58
C THR A 111 -1.71 -6.08 -15.10
N ILE A 112 -1.34 -7.15 -14.37
CA ILE A 112 -1.25 -7.13 -12.92
C ILE A 112 0.22 -6.90 -12.60
N GLY A 113 0.54 -5.77 -12.00
CA GLY A 113 1.94 -5.41 -11.74
C GLY A 113 2.10 -4.57 -10.49
N LEU A 114 3.32 -4.49 -9.98
CA LEU A 114 3.60 -3.69 -8.79
C LEU A 114 3.48 -2.19 -9.10
N ASN A 115 2.71 -1.46 -8.29
CA ASN A 115 2.59 -0.01 -8.32
C ASN A 115 3.80 0.65 -7.64
N VAL A 116 5.00 0.39 -8.20
CA VAL A 116 6.26 0.92 -7.68
C VAL A 116 6.23 2.45 -7.52
N PRO A 117 5.65 3.25 -8.44
CA PRO A 117 5.58 4.70 -8.26
C PRO A 117 4.75 5.10 -7.03
N ALA A 118 3.56 4.52 -6.82
CA ALA A 118 2.74 4.84 -5.65
C ALA A 118 3.41 4.39 -4.34
N LEU A 119 4.06 3.22 -4.34
CA LEU A 119 4.84 2.75 -3.19
C LEU A 119 6.04 3.67 -2.93
N ALA A 120 6.77 4.09 -3.96
CA ALA A 120 7.96 4.92 -3.81
C ALA A 120 7.58 6.28 -3.24
N ALA A 121 6.48 6.83 -3.71
CA ALA A 121 5.93 8.07 -3.20
C ALA A 121 5.41 7.95 -1.77
N ARG A 122 4.74 6.85 -1.39
CA ARG A 122 4.33 6.55 0.00
C ARG A 122 5.54 6.56 0.94
N HIS A 123 6.66 5.99 0.51
CA HIS A 123 7.88 5.97 1.31
C HIS A 123 8.78 7.19 1.07
N LEU A 124 8.41 8.14 0.21
CA LEU A 124 9.18 9.33 -0.18
C LEU A 124 10.63 9.00 -0.60
N VAL A 125 10.79 7.91 -1.36
CA VAL A 125 12.05 7.47 -1.97
C VAL A 125 11.90 7.50 -3.48
N THR A 126 13.02 7.44 -4.21
CA THR A 126 12.99 7.28 -5.66
C THR A 126 12.49 5.87 -6.03
N VAL A 127 11.96 5.71 -7.25
CA VAL A 127 11.58 4.40 -7.78
C VAL A 127 12.75 3.41 -7.72
N SER A 128 13.96 3.86 -8.06
CA SER A 128 15.18 3.06 -8.03
C SER A 128 15.56 2.61 -6.63
N GLU A 129 15.49 3.50 -5.64
CA GLU A 129 15.74 3.18 -4.22
C GLU A 129 14.70 2.19 -3.70
N LEU A 130 13.42 2.39 -4.02
CA LEU A 130 12.39 1.44 -3.63
C LEU A 130 12.67 0.06 -4.23
N ARG A 131 12.95 -0.03 -5.53
CA ARG A 131 13.25 -1.32 -6.18
C ARG A 131 14.42 -2.05 -5.54
N ALA A 132 15.48 -1.33 -5.20
CA ALA A 132 16.65 -1.90 -4.52
C ALA A 132 16.36 -2.34 -3.08
N SER A 133 15.36 -1.72 -2.43
CA SER A 133 14.97 -2.04 -1.05
C SER A 133 13.94 -3.17 -0.92
N LEU A 134 13.26 -3.50 -2.02
CA LEU A 134 12.23 -4.53 -2.05
C LEU A 134 12.87 -5.91 -2.29
N SER A 135 12.44 -6.88 -1.50
CA SER A 135 12.83 -8.28 -1.62
C SER A 135 11.61 -9.18 -1.45
N GLY A 136 11.65 -10.39 -2.01
CA GLY A 136 10.49 -11.29 -2.04
C GLY A 136 9.85 -11.38 -3.42
N VAL A 137 8.68 -12.01 -3.49
CA VAL A 137 7.96 -12.21 -4.75
C VAL A 137 6.47 -12.39 -4.47
N ILE A 138 5.64 -11.79 -5.31
CA ILE A 138 4.22 -12.12 -5.41
C ILE A 138 4.05 -13.03 -6.63
N VAL A 139 3.43 -14.19 -6.43
CA VAL A 139 3.14 -15.15 -7.48
C VAL A 139 1.69 -14.97 -7.93
N ALA A 140 1.48 -14.79 -9.23
CA ALA A 140 0.16 -14.76 -9.84
C ALA A 140 -0.08 -16.06 -10.61
N GLU A 141 -1.00 -16.88 -10.12
CA GLU A 141 -1.42 -18.14 -10.73
C GLU A 141 -2.76 -17.92 -11.46
N VAL A 142 -2.75 -18.06 -12.79
CA VAL A 142 -3.97 -18.02 -13.60
C VAL A 142 -4.67 -19.37 -13.51
N LEU A 143 -5.93 -19.37 -13.09
CA LEU A 143 -6.74 -20.56 -12.89
C LEU A 143 -7.65 -20.78 -14.10
N GLY A 144 -7.62 -22.00 -14.65
CA GLY A 144 -8.50 -22.44 -15.72
C GLY A 144 -9.81 -23.00 -15.19
N ASP A 145 -10.89 -22.86 -15.97
CA ASP A 145 -12.16 -23.50 -15.67
C ASP A 145 -12.08 -24.99 -16.07
N GLU A 146 -11.90 -25.87 -15.09
CA GLU A 146 -12.42 -27.24 -15.16
C GLU A 146 -12.74 -27.76 -13.75
N ALA A 147 -14.00 -28.14 -13.56
CA ALA A 147 -14.54 -28.58 -12.29
C ALA A 147 -14.30 -30.09 -12.06
N ALA A 148 -13.45 -30.48 -11.10
CA ALA A 148 -13.58 -31.74 -10.34
C ALA A 148 -12.56 -31.84 -9.16
N PRO A 149 -12.90 -32.54 -8.05
CA PRO A 149 -12.27 -32.35 -6.74
C PRO A 149 -11.22 -33.42 -6.38
N ILE A 150 -10.14 -33.01 -5.72
CA ILE A 150 -9.25 -33.92 -4.97
C ILE A 150 -8.86 -33.28 -3.63
N VAL A 151 -8.93 -34.12 -2.61
CA VAL A 151 -8.92 -33.92 -1.15
C VAL A 151 -7.52 -33.59 -0.62
N HIS A 152 -7.41 -32.63 0.30
CA HIS A 152 -6.34 -32.59 1.30
C HIS A 152 -6.86 -32.22 2.70
N ASP A 153 -6.41 -33.00 3.67
CA ASP A 153 -6.56 -32.82 5.11
C ASP A 153 -5.88 -31.53 5.61
N ALA A 154 -6.54 -30.82 6.53
CA ALA A 154 -5.89 -29.81 7.37
C ALA A 154 -6.20 -30.09 8.87
N PRO A 155 -5.20 -29.95 9.75
CA PRO A 155 -5.30 -30.30 11.17
C PRO A 155 -6.07 -29.28 12.01
N THR A 156 -6.67 -29.80 13.08
CA THR A 156 -7.46 -29.10 14.11
C THR A 156 -6.57 -28.55 15.24
N ALA A 157 -6.97 -27.43 15.86
CA ALA A 157 -6.79 -26.96 17.26
C ALA A 157 -6.31 -25.49 17.36
N ALA A 158 -6.70 -24.64 18.30
CA ALA A 158 -7.63 -24.70 19.43
C ALA A 158 -8.05 -23.26 19.81
N VAL A 159 -9.25 -23.11 20.36
CA VAL A 159 -9.76 -21.88 20.99
C VAL A 159 -9.21 -21.78 22.41
N VAL A 160 -8.57 -20.66 22.75
CA VAL A 160 -8.15 -20.32 24.12
C VAL A 160 -9.08 -19.23 24.65
N GLU A 161 -9.89 -19.58 25.65
CA GLU A 161 -10.68 -18.61 26.42
C GLU A 161 -9.79 -17.91 27.48
N PRO A 162 -9.81 -16.56 27.58
CA PRO A 162 -9.18 -15.86 28.69
C PRO A 162 -10.09 -15.86 29.92
N ARG A 163 -9.68 -16.59 30.97
CA ARG A 163 -10.22 -16.45 32.33
C ARG A 163 -9.69 -15.17 32.96
N VAL A 164 -10.60 -14.26 33.32
CA VAL A 164 -10.27 -13.06 34.12
C VAL A 164 -10.68 -13.33 35.57
N SER A 165 -9.70 -13.26 36.48
CA SER A 165 -9.89 -13.36 37.93
C SER A 165 -10.13 -11.96 38.52
N PRO A 166 -11.16 -11.74 39.37
CA PRO A 166 -11.41 -10.47 40.02
C PRO A 166 -10.74 -10.44 41.40
N ALA A 167 -9.53 -9.88 41.50
CA ALA A 167 -8.92 -9.56 42.78
C ALA A 167 -7.94 -8.39 42.61
N GLY A 168 -8.19 -7.29 43.32
CA GLY A 168 -7.21 -6.20 43.47
C GLY A 168 -7.76 -4.78 43.30
N LEU A 169 -8.87 -4.44 43.95
CA LEU A 169 -9.35 -3.07 44.08
C LEU A 169 -9.18 -2.59 45.52
N ALA A 170 -7.94 -2.31 45.91
CA ALA A 170 -7.62 -1.56 47.14
C ALA A 170 -6.22 -0.97 47.03
N GLY A 171 -6.12 0.32 46.68
CA GLY A 171 -4.85 1.07 46.73
C GLY A 171 -4.61 1.99 45.54
N ALA A 172 -5.54 2.90 45.23
CA ALA A 172 -5.42 3.80 44.07
C ALA A 172 -5.64 5.29 44.38
N VAL A 173 -5.29 5.76 45.59
CA VAL A 173 -5.54 7.18 45.96
C VAL A 173 -4.26 7.99 46.22
N THR A 174 -3.07 7.39 46.26
CA THR A 174 -1.81 8.14 46.54
C THR A 174 -0.81 8.23 45.38
N LEU A 175 -1.07 7.60 44.22
CA LEU A 175 -0.19 7.64 43.02
C LEU A 175 -0.72 8.49 41.86
N SER A 176 -1.87 9.14 42.01
CA SER A 176 -2.56 9.85 40.92
C SER A 176 -1.86 11.14 40.45
N VAL A 177 -1.17 11.85 41.34
CA VAL A 177 -0.48 13.11 41.00
C VAL A 177 0.79 12.91 40.15
N PRO A 178 1.75 12.02 40.50
CA PRO A 178 2.93 11.80 39.66
C PRO A 178 2.59 11.15 38.31
N LEU A 179 1.56 10.28 38.25
CA LEU A 179 1.10 9.68 36.99
C LEU A 179 0.40 10.69 36.06
N LEU A 180 -0.33 11.67 36.61
CA LEU A 180 -0.90 12.78 35.83
C LEU A 180 0.17 13.70 35.25
N VAL A 181 1.19 14.06 36.04
CA VAL A 181 2.32 14.87 35.55
C VAL A 181 3.11 14.12 34.48
N LEU A 182 3.39 12.82 34.68
CA LEU A 182 4.04 11.98 33.69
C LEU A 182 3.19 11.83 32.41
N GLY A 183 1.87 11.69 32.54
CA GLY A 183 0.94 11.63 31.42
C GLY A 183 0.90 12.93 30.60
N ILE A 184 0.91 14.09 31.25
CA ILE A 184 0.97 15.40 30.59
C ILE A 184 2.31 15.59 29.87
N VAL A 185 3.43 15.20 30.51
CA VAL A 185 4.76 15.28 29.90
C VAL A 185 4.88 14.34 28.69
N LEU A 186 4.41 13.09 28.80
CA LEU A 186 4.40 12.13 27.70
C LEU A 186 3.47 12.56 26.56
N ALA A 187 2.28 13.08 26.87
CA ALA A 187 1.37 13.61 25.86
C ALA A 187 1.97 14.83 25.15
N ARG A 188 2.69 15.70 25.87
CA ARG A 188 3.39 16.86 25.30
C ARG A 188 4.58 16.43 24.44
N ARG A 189 5.32 15.41 24.86
CA ARG A 189 6.42 14.81 24.10
C ARG A 189 5.92 14.19 22.80
N ARG A 190 4.91 13.31 22.86
CA ARG A 190 4.26 12.72 21.68
C ARG A 190 3.71 13.76 20.70
N ARG A 191 3.20 14.89 21.21
CA ARG A 191 2.71 16.00 20.35
C ARG A 191 3.84 16.69 19.61
N HIS A 192 4.93 17.02 20.30
CA HIS A 192 6.13 17.58 19.67
C HIS A 192 6.75 16.60 18.67
N ASP A 193 6.72 15.31 18.99
CA ASP A 193 7.21 14.25 18.10
C ASP A 193 6.38 14.19 16.80
N HIS A 194 5.06 14.39 16.88
CA HIS A 194 4.20 14.41 15.69
C HIS A 194 4.45 15.62 14.78
N ASP A 195 4.54 16.84 15.33
CA ASP A 195 4.82 18.03 14.52
C ASP A 195 6.24 17.96 13.92
N ALA A 196 7.19 17.37 14.64
CA ALA A 196 8.52 17.07 14.12
C ALA A 196 8.48 16.02 12.99
N ALA A 197 7.67 14.97 13.13
CA ALA A 197 7.47 13.95 12.10
C ALA A 197 6.84 14.54 10.82
N LEU A 198 5.85 15.43 10.94
CA LEU A 198 5.27 16.13 9.80
C LEU A 198 6.33 16.96 9.06
N MET A 199 7.18 17.70 9.78
CA MET A 199 8.25 18.46 9.13
C MET A 199 9.33 17.57 8.52
N ALA A 200 9.64 16.43 9.12
CA ALA A 200 10.54 15.45 8.51
C ALA A 200 9.96 14.90 7.19
N ARG A 201 8.64 14.70 7.11
CA ARG A 201 7.97 14.34 5.86
C ARG A 201 8.03 15.47 4.83
N VAL A 202 7.83 16.73 5.25
CA VAL A 202 7.99 17.91 4.35
C VAL A 202 9.39 17.99 3.76
N THR A 203 10.44 17.84 4.58
CA THR A 203 11.83 17.89 4.09
C THR A 203 12.14 16.72 3.17
N LYS A 204 11.64 15.52 3.49
CA LYS A 204 11.81 14.33 2.65
C LYS A 204 11.07 14.47 1.31
N ALA A 205 9.83 14.95 1.31
CA ALA A 205 9.05 15.21 0.11
C ALA A 205 9.72 16.26 -0.78
N ARG A 206 10.21 17.37 -0.20
CA ARG A 206 10.98 18.38 -0.94
C ARG A 206 12.22 17.78 -1.61
N ALA A 207 12.97 16.95 -0.89
CA ALA A 207 14.15 16.29 -1.44
C ALA A 207 13.79 15.34 -2.58
N ALA A 208 12.68 14.60 -2.48
CA ALA A 208 12.17 13.76 -3.56
C ALA A 208 11.79 14.59 -4.79
N ILE A 209 10.98 15.65 -4.62
CA ILE A 209 10.60 16.56 -5.71
C ILE A 209 11.84 17.16 -6.39
N ALA A 210 12.85 17.59 -5.62
CA ALA A 210 14.10 18.13 -6.17
C ALA A 210 14.85 17.11 -7.05
N ARG A 211 14.91 15.85 -6.61
CA ARG A 211 15.54 14.77 -7.38
C ARG A 211 14.77 14.49 -8.67
N GLU A 212 13.46 14.32 -8.58
CA GLU A 212 12.63 14.02 -9.76
C GLU A 212 12.57 15.19 -10.75
N ALA A 213 12.51 16.44 -10.26
CA ALA A 213 12.58 17.64 -11.11
C ALA A 213 13.88 17.68 -11.91
N LYS A 214 15.01 17.35 -11.27
CA LYS A 214 16.32 17.28 -11.94
C LYS A 214 16.37 16.22 -13.05
N VAL A 215 15.71 15.08 -12.85
CA VAL A 215 15.63 13.99 -13.84
C VAL A 215 14.72 14.39 -15.01
N LEU A 216 13.59 15.02 -14.72
CA LEU A 216 12.61 15.41 -15.74
C LEU A 216 13.05 16.64 -16.55
N GLY A 217 13.83 17.53 -15.96
CA GLY A 217 14.38 18.75 -16.59
C GLY A 217 13.49 19.98 -16.42
N ALA A 218 13.82 21.05 -17.14
CA ALA A 218 13.30 22.40 -16.93
C ALA A 218 11.76 22.54 -17.02
N ALA A 219 11.08 21.63 -17.70
CA ALA A 219 9.61 21.61 -17.77
C ALA A 219 8.94 21.47 -16.38
N PHE A 220 9.67 20.97 -15.38
CA PHE A 220 9.17 20.75 -14.02
C PHE A 220 9.67 21.79 -13.00
N ASP A 221 10.36 22.84 -13.43
CA ASP A 221 10.84 23.92 -12.56
C ASP A 221 9.68 24.63 -11.83
N GLY A 222 8.52 24.77 -12.50
CA GLY A 222 7.30 25.31 -11.89
C GLY A 222 6.75 24.45 -10.75
N ALA A 223 6.80 23.13 -10.89
CA ALA A 223 6.39 22.19 -9.83
C ALA A 223 7.35 22.27 -8.63
N PHE A 224 8.65 22.37 -8.89
CA PHE A 224 9.67 22.56 -7.84
C PHE A 224 9.52 23.92 -7.12
N ALA A 225 9.24 24.99 -7.85
CA ALA A 225 8.97 26.31 -7.26
C ALA A 225 7.71 26.30 -6.39
N SER A 226 6.63 25.68 -6.86
CA SER A 226 5.39 25.49 -6.09
C SER A 226 5.64 24.68 -4.80
N ALA A 227 6.38 23.58 -4.89
CA ALA A 227 6.77 22.77 -3.73
C ALA A 227 7.62 23.57 -2.74
N SER A 228 8.52 24.44 -3.21
CA SER A 228 9.31 25.32 -2.35
C SER A 228 8.44 26.33 -1.61
N ALA A 229 7.44 26.92 -2.28
CA ALA A 229 6.47 27.81 -1.64
C ALA A 229 5.62 27.09 -0.57
N LEU A 230 5.25 25.82 -0.80
CA LEU A 230 4.57 24.99 0.19
C LEU A 230 5.45 24.67 1.40
N VAL A 231 6.75 24.42 1.20
CA VAL A 231 7.72 24.22 2.30
C VAL A 231 7.86 25.49 3.16
N ASP A 232 7.90 26.66 2.53
CA ASP A 232 7.93 27.93 3.25
C ASP A 232 6.63 28.16 4.03
N ALA A 233 5.47 27.80 3.45
CA ALA A 233 4.18 27.82 4.14
C ALA A 233 4.16 26.87 5.35
N ALA A 234 4.66 25.64 5.21
CA ALA A 234 4.78 24.68 6.31
C ALA A 234 5.68 25.20 7.44
N THR A 235 6.78 25.88 7.08
CA THR A 235 7.71 26.48 8.05
C THR A 235 7.05 27.60 8.84
N ARG A 236 6.32 28.50 8.17
CA ARG A 236 5.51 29.54 8.82
C ARG A 236 4.43 28.93 9.73
N GLN A 237 3.77 27.88 9.25
CA GLN A 237 2.72 27.19 9.99
C GLN A 237 3.25 26.53 11.27
N ARG A 238 4.43 25.91 11.21
CA ARG A 238 5.11 25.37 12.39
C ARG A 238 5.49 26.46 13.39
N ALA A 239 5.99 27.61 12.91
CA ALA A 239 6.30 28.73 13.80
C ALA A 239 5.04 29.20 14.54
N HIS A 240 3.91 29.32 13.83
CA HIS A 240 2.62 29.68 14.41
C HIS A 240 2.14 28.66 15.47
N LEU A 241 2.30 27.36 15.22
CA LEU A 241 1.98 26.31 16.20
C LEU A 241 2.83 26.43 17.47
N VAL A 242 4.13 26.72 17.33
CA VAL A 242 5.04 26.94 18.48
C VAL A 242 4.62 28.17 19.29
N GLU A 243 4.20 29.25 18.63
CA GLU A 243 3.68 30.45 19.29
C GLU A 243 2.38 30.19 20.05
N LEU A 244 1.43 29.47 19.43
CA LEU A 244 0.19 29.05 20.07
C LEU A 244 0.46 28.16 21.29
N ASP A 245 1.39 27.21 21.20
CA ASP A 245 1.77 26.35 22.32
C ASP A 245 2.39 27.13 23.48
N ARG A 246 3.19 28.16 23.18
CA ARG A 246 3.72 29.08 24.20
C ARG A 246 2.60 29.91 24.83
N ALA A 247 1.64 30.41 24.04
CA ALA A 247 0.52 31.20 24.53
C ALA A 247 -0.43 30.39 25.42
N ILE A 248 -0.76 29.15 25.01
CA ILE A 248 -1.53 28.20 25.80
C ILE A 248 -0.80 27.89 27.11
N GLY A 249 0.51 27.62 27.06
CA GLY A 249 1.33 27.35 28.23
C GLY A 249 1.35 28.49 29.25
N ARG A 250 1.37 29.76 28.78
CA ARG A 250 1.29 30.95 29.67
C ARG A 250 -0.10 31.12 30.29
N SER A 251 -1.15 30.76 29.56
CA SER A 251 -2.54 31.02 29.96
C SER A 251 -3.15 29.90 30.82
N ALA A 252 -2.50 28.74 30.90
CA ALA A 252 -2.99 27.53 31.55
C ALA A 252 -3.28 27.66 33.07
N TRP A 253 -2.71 28.67 33.73
CA TRP A 253 -2.82 28.85 35.19
C TRP A 253 -3.83 29.92 35.60
N VAL A 254 -4.45 30.62 34.64
CA VAL A 254 -5.40 31.69 34.91
C VAL A 254 -6.79 31.11 35.12
N ARG A 255 -7.29 31.15 36.36
CA ARG A 255 -8.63 30.67 36.73
C ARG A 255 -9.67 31.78 36.59
N SER A 256 -10.04 32.12 35.36
CA SER A 256 -11.22 32.96 35.08
C SER A 256 -12.01 32.39 33.90
N GLU A 257 -13.32 32.66 33.88
CA GLU A 257 -14.20 32.20 32.79
C GLU A 257 -13.77 32.78 31.43
N ALA A 258 -13.39 34.06 31.40
CA ALA A 258 -12.83 34.72 30.23
C ALA A 258 -11.50 34.08 29.76
N ALA A 259 -10.65 33.64 30.70
CA ALA A 259 -9.42 32.92 30.36
C ALA A 259 -9.72 31.52 29.81
N SER A 260 -10.73 30.82 30.34
CA SER A 260 -11.19 29.53 29.82
C SER A 260 -11.71 29.65 28.38
N ALA A 261 -12.55 30.65 28.10
CA ALA A 261 -13.04 30.93 26.74
C ALA A 261 -11.90 31.27 25.76
N THR A 262 -10.92 32.06 26.21
CA THR A 262 -9.74 32.41 25.43
C THR A 262 -8.87 31.17 25.14
N LEU A 263 -8.63 30.31 26.14
CA LEU A 263 -7.91 29.05 25.99
C LEU A 263 -8.59 28.11 25.00
N SER A 264 -9.92 27.99 25.06
CA SER A 264 -10.69 27.17 24.11
C SER A 264 -10.49 27.65 22.67
N THR A 265 -10.52 28.97 22.45
CA THR A 265 -10.26 29.59 21.15
C THR A 265 -8.83 29.32 20.67
N MET A 266 -7.82 29.38 21.57
CA MET A 266 -6.44 29.05 21.23
C MET A 266 -6.26 27.56 20.86
N HIS A 267 -6.95 26.65 21.55
CA HIS A 267 -6.96 25.23 21.20
C HIS A 267 -7.60 24.96 19.84
N ALA A 268 -8.71 25.65 19.52
CA ALA A 268 -9.35 25.55 18.19
C ALA A 268 -8.41 26.05 17.08
N ARG A 269 -7.79 27.23 17.26
CA ARG A 269 -6.79 27.77 16.32
C ARG A 269 -5.59 26.85 16.13
N ARG A 270 -5.15 26.18 17.20
CA ARG A 270 -4.08 25.18 17.13
C ARG A 270 -4.50 23.96 16.28
N ALA A 271 -5.71 23.44 16.48
CA ALA A 271 -6.22 22.31 15.72
C ALA A 271 -6.32 22.65 14.23
N GLU A 272 -6.89 23.83 13.91
CA GLU A 272 -6.94 24.35 12.54
C GLU A 272 -5.54 24.52 11.95
N ALA A 273 -4.61 25.05 12.74
CA ALA A 273 -3.24 25.26 12.30
C ALA A 273 -2.51 23.93 11.99
N ARG A 274 -2.79 22.87 12.76
CA ARG A 274 -2.27 21.53 12.49
C ARG A 274 -2.91 20.92 11.24
N ALA A 275 -4.22 21.00 11.09
CA ALA A 275 -4.91 20.48 9.91
C ALA A 275 -4.39 21.13 8.62
N LYS A 276 -4.06 22.43 8.66
CA LYS A 276 -3.39 23.14 7.56
C LYS A 276 -2.00 22.56 7.27
N LEU A 277 -1.19 22.26 8.30
CA LEU A 277 0.13 21.65 8.10
C LEU A 277 0.00 20.25 7.49
N GLU A 278 -0.92 19.41 7.98
CA GLU A 278 -1.20 18.08 7.44
C GLU A 278 -1.66 18.16 5.97
N SER A 279 -2.51 19.13 5.62
CA SER A 279 -2.92 19.37 4.23
C SER A 279 -1.75 19.76 3.33
N ILE A 280 -0.80 20.57 3.82
CA ILE A 280 0.42 20.91 3.06
C ILE A 280 1.28 19.67 2.83
N VAL A 281 1.43 18.81 3.85
CA VAL A 281 2.16 17.54 3.69
C VAL A 281 1.50 16.67 2.62
N ALA A 282 0.18 16.49 2.68
CA ALA A 282 -0.55 15.69 1.69
C ALA A 282 -0.36 16.22 0.25
N GLN A 283 -0.42 17.54 0.03
CA GLN A 283 -0.19 18.15 -1.29
C GLN A 283 1.24 17.94 -1.80
N LEU A 284 2.23 18.01 -0.92
CA LEU A 284 3.63 17.72 -1.28
C LEU A 284 3.80 16.25 -1.65
N GLU A 285 3.22 15.33 -0.88
CA GLU A 285 3.28 13.89 -1.16
C GLU A 285 2.55 13.53 -2.46
N GLU A 286 1.37 14.11 -2.72
CA GLU A 286 0.66 13.96 -3.99
C GLU A 286 1.50 14.49 -5.17
N THR A 287 2.23 15.59 -4.98
CA THR A 287 3.13 16.12 -6.01
C THR A 287 4.30 15.17 -6.26
N VAL A 288 4.85 14.53 -5.22
CA VAL A 288 5.85 13.45 -5.37
C VAL A 288 5.28 12.28 -6.18
N VAL A 289 4.06 11.80 -5.84
CA VAL A 289 3.39 10.71 -6.57
C VAL A 289 3.28 11.04 -8.06
N ARG A 290 2.75 12.23 -8.39
CA ARG A 290 2.56 12.65 -9.78
C ARG A 290 3.88 12.73 -10.54
N MET A 291 4.92 13.28 -9.93
CA MET A 291 6.25 13.36 -10.56
C MET A 291 6.87 11.98 -10.75
N ALA A 292 6.76 11.09 -9.77
CA ALA A 292 7.24 9.70 -9.88
C ALA A 292 6.53 8.94 -11.01
N ALA A 293 5.21 9.15 -11.20
CA ALA A 293 4.46 8.60 -12.32
C ALA A 293 5.00 9.12 -13.66
N CYS A 294 5.22 10.43 -13.81
CA CYS A 294 5.80 11.00 -15.04
C CYS A 294 7.20 10.45 -15.35
N VAL A 295 8.04 10.22 -14.32
CA VAL A 295 9.36 9.60 -14.49
C VAL A 295 9.23 8.15 -14.96
N ALA A 296 8.30 7.39 -14.37
CA ALA A 296 8.02 6.03 -14.78
C ALA A 296 7.56 5.97 -16.25
N ASP A 297 6.65 6.85 -16.69
CA ASP A 297 6.18 6.91 -18.07
C ASP A 297 7.32 7.24 -19.05
N ARG A 298 8.17 8.22 -18.72
CA ARG A 298 9.34 8.58 -19.55
C ARG A 298 10.32 7.41 -19.64
N SER A 299 10.55 6.68 -18.55
CA SER A 299 11.43 5.51 -18.55
C SER A 299 10.87 4.36 -19.38
N ALA A 300 9.54 4.19 -19.41
CA ALA A 300 8.87 3.19 -20.24
C ALA A 300 9.00 3.53 -21.73
N ILE A 301 8.81 4.80 -22.12
CA ILE A 301 9.02 5.27 -23.50
C ILE A 301 10.46 5.01 -23.94
N ALA A 302 11.45 5.37 -23.12
CA ALA A 302 12.86 5.11 -23.42
C ALA A 302 13.22 3.60 -23.46
N GLY A 303 12.43 2.75 -22.80
CA GLY A 303 12.51 1.29 -22.95
C GLY A 303 12.05 0.85 -24.34
N LEU A 304 10.84 1.26 -24.72
CA LEU A 304 10.26 0.95 -26.02
C LEU A 304 11.11 1.46 -27.19
N GLU A 305 11.73 2.64 -27.08
CA GLU A 305 12.66 3.16 -28.09
C GLU A 305 13.89 2.27 -28.25
N ARG A 306 14.43 1.73 -27.15
CA ARG A 306 15.56 0.79 -27.20
C ARG A 306 15.15 -0.55 -27.80
N ASP A 307 13.97 -1.06 -27.45
CA ASP A 307 13.45 -2.29 -28.02
C ASP A 307 13.16 -2.15 -29.51
N LEU A 308 12.62 -0.99 -29.94
CA LEU A 308 12.42 -0.67 -31.35
C LEU A 308 13.77 -0.55 -32.10
N ALA A 309 14.77 0.10 -31.51
CA ALA A 309 16.10 0.20 -32.09
C ALA A 309 16.75 -1.19 -32.24
N ARG A 310 16.60 -2.05 -31.23
CA ARG A 310 17.05 -3.44 -31.28
C ARG A 310 16.34 -4.23 -32.38
N ALA A 311 15.01 -4.16 -32.43
CA ALA A 311 14.22 -4.84 -33.47
C ALA A 311 14.62 -4.38 -34.88
N ARG A 312 14.88 -3.08 -35.08
CA ARG A 312 15.41 -2.55 -36.36
C ARG A 312 16.78 -3.14 -36.70
N SER A 313 17.69 -3.19 -35.73
CA SER A 313 19.01 -3.79 -35.96
C SER A 313 18.94 -5.29 -36.28
N GLU A 314 18.01 -6.03 -35.67
CA GLU A 314 17.79 -7.45 -35.94
C GLU A 314 17.23 -7.67 -37.35
N VAL A 315 16.34 -6.78 -37.83
CA VAL A 315 15.84 -6.79 -39.22
C VAL A 315 16.95 -6.48 -40.22
N GLU A 316 17.76 -5.44 -39.99
CA GLU A 316 18.88 -5.08 -40.88
C GLU A 316 19.91 -6.22 -40.98
N VAL A 317 20.21 -6.91 -39.87
CA VAL A 317 21.07 -8.09 -39.87
C VAL A 317 20.43 -9.24 -40.64
N GLY A 318 19.12 -9.47 -40.48
CA GLY A 318 18.36 -10.47 -41.24
C GLY A 318 18.42 -10.23 -42.75
N GLU A 319 18.16 -8.99 -43.19
CA GLU A 319 18.24 -8.58 -44.60
C GLU A 319 19.66 -8.76 -45.17
N SER A 320 20.69 -8.44 -44.39
CA SER A 320 22.08 -8.66 -44.79
C SER A 320 22.41 -10.14 -44.99
N VAL A 321 21.94 -11.01 -44.09
CA VAL A 321 22.17 -12.45 -44.18
C VAL A 321 21.41 -13.05 -45.37
N GLU A 322 20.17 -12.62 -45.62
CA GLU A 322 19.39 -13.07 -46.76
C GLU A 322 20.03 -12.64 -48.10
N ALA A 323 20.54 -11.41 -48.17
CA ALA A 323 21.27 -10.90 -49.34
C ALA A 323 22.63 -11.59 -49.57
N GLU A 324 23.24 -12.17 -48.53
CA GLU A 324 24.46 -12.98 -48.64
C GLU A 324 24.13 -14.41 -49.11
N ILE A 325 23.08 -15.03 -48.57
CA ILE A 325 22.58 -16.33 -49.04
C ILE A 325 22.21 -16.26 -50.52
N ALA A 326 21.54 -15.20 -50.97
CA ALA A 326 21.17 -15.04 -52.38
C ALA A 326 22.35 -14.89 -53.34
N ARG A 327 23.58 -14.64 -52.84
CA ARG A 327 24.80 -14.56 -53.66
C ARG A 327 25.54 -15.89 -53.79
N ILE A 328 25.24 -16.86 -52.92
CA ILE A 328 25.84 -18.20 -52.89
C ILE A 328 25.05 -19.13 -53.82
#